data_AF-A0A6H9FVK6-F1
#
_entry.id   AF-A0A6H9FVK6-F1
#
_cell.length_a   1.000
_cell.length_b   1.000
_cell.length_c   1.000
_cell.angle_alpha   90.00
_cell.angle_beta   90.00
_cell.angle_gamma   90.00
#
_symmetry.space_group_name_H-M   'P 1'
#
loop_
_entity.id
_entity.type
_entity.pdbx_description
1 polymer ?
#
loop_
_entity_poly.entity_id
_entity_poly.type
_entity_poly.pdbx_seq_one_letter_code
_entity_poly.pdbx_strand_id
1 'polypeptide(L)'
;MTPQNWLGRTFNPLKAKISNDPYYRFRSLDEIAMAAQLGIKINVTQAGVDDWLRLPGISIHQARMLVELLGMGVELLCLEDLAAALSVPVARLKAWEPILEFAYYSPESHLAPPKINPNTASIEQLTTLPLISDNLAAAIIKNREEQGLFKNIVDFKGRLSLDAQEISQLMHFFQF
;
A
#
# COMPACT_ATOMS: atom_id res chain seq x y z
N MET A 1 -27.49 46.05 12.90
CA MET A 1 -27.98 44.66 12.99
C MET A 1 -27.82 44.03 11.62
N THR A 2 -26.79 43.22 11.42
CA THR A 2 -26.59 42.38 10.23
C THR A 2 -26.88 40.94 10.64
N PRO A 3 -27.77 40.19 9.98
CA PRO A 3 -27.99 38.80 10.33
C PRO A 3 -26.83 37.97 9.79
N GLN A 4 -26.10 37.31 10.70
CA GLN A 4 -25.16 36.25 10.34
C GLN A 4 -25.90 35.12 9.61
N ASN A 5 -25.56 34.90 8.34
CA ASN A 5 -25.88 33.68 7.60
C ASN A 5 -25.04 32.52 8.16
N TRP A 6 -25.55 31.84 9.17
CA TRP A 6 -25.09 30.49 9.55
C TRP A 6 -25.79 29.48 8.64
N LEU A 7 -25.29 29.35 7.40
CA LEU A 7 -25.74 28.29 6.50
C LEU A 7 -25.33 26.94 7.07
N GLY A 8 -26.35 26.13 7.40
CA GLY A 8 -26.20 24.83 8.02
C GLY A 8 -25.26 23.92 7.24
N ARG A 9 -24.27 23.38 7.94
CA ARG A 9 -23.62 22.12 7.53
C ARG A 9 -24.71 21.06 7.56
N THR A 10 -25.33 20.78 6.42
CA THR A 10 -26.20 19.62 6.27
C THR A 10 -25.36 18.39 6.59
N PHE A 11 -25.67 17.75 7.73
CA PHE A 11 -25.03 16.51 8.12
C PHE A 11 -25.31 15.46 7.05
N ASN A 12 -24.29 15.11 6.26
CA ASN A 12 -24.40 14.04 5.30
C ASN A 12 -23.87 12.75 5.96
N PRO A 13 -24.75 11.80 6.33
CA PRO A 13 -24.37 10.60 7.05
C PRO A 13 -23.40 9.72 6.24
N LEU A 14 -23.43 9.82 4.90
CA LEU A 14 -22.49 9.11 4.03
C LEU A 14 -21.10 9.74 4.09
N LYS A 15 -20.99 11.07 4.09
CA LYS A 15 -19.70 11.76 4.31
C LYS A 15 -19.11 11.41 5.68
N ALA A 16 -19.94 11.34 6.72
CA ALA A 16 -19.50 10.93 8.05
C ALA A 16 -18.97 9.49 8.08
N LYS A 17 -19.66 8.54 7.39
CA LYS A 17 -19.19 7.15 7.27
C LYS A 17 -17.85 7.07 6.55
N ILE A 18 -17.75 7.70 5.37
CA ILE A 18 -16.53 7.71 4.56
C ILE A 18 -15.34 8.29 5.33
N SER A 19 -15.58 9.34 6.13
CA SER A 19 -14.51 9.99 6.92
C SER A 19 -14.09 9.21 8.17
N ASN A 20 -15.00 8.45 8.78
CA ASN A 20 -14.75 7.79 10.07
C ASN A 20 -14.33 6.33 9.93
N ASP A 21 -14.46 5.74 8.74
CA ASP A 21 -14.06 4.37 8.44
C ASP A 21 -12.91 4.36 7.41
N PRO A 22 -11.65 4.19 7.86
CA PRO A 22 -10.49 4.12 6.98
C PRO A 22 -10.57 3.00 5.94
N TYR A 23 -11.33 1.93 6.23
CA TYR A 23 -11.49 0.76 5.36
C TYR A 23 -12.82 0.75 4.60
N TYR A 24 -13.52 1.89 4.58
CA TYR A 24 -14.79 2.01 3.89
C TYR A 24 -14.63 1.65 2.40
N ARG A 25 -15.41 0.65 1.95
CA ARG A 25 -15.47 0.22 0.55
C ARG A 25 -16.52 1.02 -0.20
N PHE A 26 -16.05 1.83 -1.16
CA PHE A 26 -16.90 2.68 -1.97
C PHE A 26 -17.81 1.82 -2.86
N ARG A 27 -19.08 2.19 -2.91
CA ARG A 27 -20.12 1.41 -3.60
C ARG A 27 -20.48 1.98 -4.97
N SER A 28 -20.07 3.21 -5.25
CA SER A 28 -20.42 3.95 -6.47
C SER A 28 -19.33 4.96 -6.82
N LEU A 29 -19.38 5.47 -8.06
CA LEU A 29 -18.48 6.52 -8.51
C LEU A 29 -18.77 7.87 -7.83
N ASP A 30 -20.02 8.10 -7.43
CA ASP A 30 -20.40 9.29 -6.64
C ASP A 30 -19.72 9.29 -5.27
N GLU A 31 -19.62 8.12 -4.64
CA GLU A 31 -18.89 7.96 -3.37
C GLU A 31 -17.40 8.25 -3.52
N ILE A 32 -16.80 7.93 -4.66
CA ILE A 32 -15.41 8.28 -4.97
C ILE A 32 -15.25 9.79 -5.10
N ALA A 33 -16.15 10.46 -5.84
CA ALA A 33 -16.12 11.91 -5.96
C ALA A 33 -16.30 12.61 -4.59
N MET A 34 -17.17 12.06 -3.72
CA MET A 34 -17.32 12.54 -2.35
C MET A 34 -16.05 12.32 -1.51
N ALA A 35 -15.41 11.17 -1.62
CA ALA A 35 -14.15 10.88 -0.92
C ALA A 35 -13.04 11.85 -1.35
N ALA A 36 -12.95 12.18 -2.63
CA ALA A 36 -12.02 13.17 -3.15
C ALA A 36 -12.25 14.56 -2.54
N GLN A 37 -13.52 14.99 -2.42
CA GLN A 37 -13.87 16.26 -1.74
C GLN A 37 -13.51 16.27 -0.25
N LEU A 38 -13.45 15.09 0.38
CA LEU A 38 -13.02 14.92 1.77
C LEU A 38 -11.50 14.83 1.91
N GLY A 39 -10.74 14.90 0.80
CA GLY A 39 -9.29 14.80 0.80
C GLY A 39 -8.75 13.39 1.00
N ILE A 40 -9.58 12.37 0.85
CA ILE A 40 -9.15 10.97 0.98
C ILE A 40 -8.29 10.60 -0.23
N LYS A 41 -7.13 10.01 0.08
CA LYS A 41 -6.19 9.48 -0.91
C LYS A 41 -5.85 8.02 -0.60
N ILE A 42 -5.66 7.25 -1.66
CA ILE A 42 -5.05 5.93 -1.65
C ILE A 42 -3.68 6.11 -2.29
N ASN A 43 -2.64 5.99 -1.48
CA ASN A 43 -1.27 6.02 -1.96
C ASN A 43 -0.99 4.75 -2.74
N VAL A 44 -0.86 4.86 -4.06
CA VAL A 44 -0.70 3.71 -4.96
C VAL A 44 0.54 2.91 -4.60
N THR A 45 1.65 3.58 -4.30
CA THR A 45 2.95 2.98 -3.99
C THR A 45 2.93 2.18 -2.69
N GLN A 46 2.09 2.57 -1.71
CA GLN A 46 2.04 1.94 -0.38
C GLN A 46 0.76 1.16 -0.09
N ALA A 47 -0.20 1.16 -1.02
CA ALA A 47 -1.52 0.58 -0.82
C ALA A 47 -1.44 -0.93 -0.51
N GLY A 48 -2.02 -1.31 0.62
CA GLY A 48 -2.26 -2.71 0.96
C GLY A 48 -3.48 -3.28 0.23
N VAL A 49 -3.73 -4.57 0.42
CA VAL A 49 -4.88 -5.25 -0.19
C VAL A 49 -6.20 -4.56 0.21
N ASP A 50 -6.36 -4.19 1.47
CA ASP A 50 -7.58 -3.53 1.94
C ASP A 50 -7.78 -2.13 1.36
N ASP A 51 -6.70 -1.38 1.09
CA ASP A 51 -6.77 -0.08 0.43
C ASP A 51 -7.32 -0.22 -0.98
N TRP A 52 -6.79 -1.18 -1.74
CA TRP A 52 -7.27 -1.48 -3.10
C TRP A 52 -8.73 -1.92 -3.11
N LEU A 53 -9.15 -2.74 -2.15
CA LEU A 53 -10.54 -3.18 -2.02
C LEU A 53 -11.53 -2.07 -1.69
N ARG A 54 -11.06 -0.86 -1.39
CA ARG A 54 -11.93 0.31 -1.27
C ARG A 54 -12.51 0.72 -2.62
N LEU A 55 -11.81 0.44 -3.72
CA LEU A 55 -12.20 0.84 -5.07
C LEU A 55 -13.33 -0.05 -5.62
N PRO A 56 -14.42 0.54 -6.16
CA PRO A 56 -15.55 -0.22 -6.66
C PRO A 56 -15.16 -1.01 -7.91
N GLY A 57 -15.31 -2.34 -7.86
CA GLY A 57 -15.03 -3.22 -9.01
C GLY A 57 -13.60 -3.75 -9.08
N ILE A 58 -12.72 -3.43 -8.12
CA ILE A 58 -11.50 -4.18 -7.88
C ILE A 58 -11.84 -5.51 -7.20
N SER A 59 -11.33 -6.61 -7.75
CA SER A 59 -11.41 -7.92 -7.10
C SER A 59 -10.27 -8.14 -6.10
N ILE A 60 -10.46 -9.05 -5.14
CA ILE A 60 -9.38 -9.47 -4.23
C ILE A 60 -8.14 -10.00 -4.96
N HIS A 61 -8.33 -10.66 -6.11
CA HIS A 61 -7.23 -11.17 -6.92
C HIS A 61 -6.42 -10.03 -7.53
N GLN A 62 -7.08 -9.01 -8.07
CA GLN A 62 -6.41 -7.82 -8.60
C GLN A 62 -5.70 -7.03 -7.49
N ALA A 63 -6.34 -6.86 -6.33
CA ALA A 63 -5.73 -6.18 -5.19
C ALA A 63 -4.43 -6.88 -4.72
N ARG A 64 -4.45 -8.21 -4.61
CA ARG A 64 -3.25 -9.00 -4.26
C ARG A 64 -2.17 -8.92 -5.34
N MET A 65 -2.56 -9.03 -6.61
CA MET A 65 -1.64 -8.91 -7.73
C MET A 65 -0.95 -7.54 -7.75
N LEU A 66 -1.67 -6.44 -7.55
CA LEU A 66 -1.08 -5.11 -7.50
C LEU A 66 -0.07 -4.97 -6.36
N VAL A 67 -0.42 -5.52 -5.19
CA VAL A 67 0.48 -5.57 -4.03
C VAL A 67 1.76 -6.36 -4.33
N GLU A 68 1.64 -7.51 -4.98
CA GLU A 68 2.78 -8.33 -5.39
C GLU A 68 3.65 -7.60 -6.42
N LEU A 69 3.02 -6.99 -7.43
CA LEU A 69 3.69 -6.22 -8.48
C LEU A 69 4.54 -5.07 -7.90
N LEU A 70 3.96 -4.29 -6.98
CA LEU A 70 4.66 -3.21 -6.27
C LEU A 70 5.78 -3.76 -5.38
N GLY A 71 5.55 -4.89 -4.69
CA GLY A 71 6.56 -5.56 -3.88
C GLY A 71 7.74 -6.14 -4.67
N MET A 72 7.57 -6.36 -5.99
CA MET A 72 8.65 -6.72 -6.92
C MET A 72 9.45 -5.50 -7.39
N GLY A 73 9.10 -4.29 -6.96
CA GLY A 73 9.76 -3.05 -7.35
C GLY A 73 9.26 -2.44 -8.66
N VAL A 74 8.10 -2.88 -9.17
CA VAL A 74 7.45 -2.21 -10.30
C VAL A 74 6.83 -0.91 -9.81
N GLU A 75 7.17 0.20 -10.46
CA GLU A 75 6.61 1.50 -10.14
C GLU A 75 5.35 1.75 -10.98
N LEU A 76 4.26 2.17 -10.32
CA LEU A 76 3.06 2.68 -10.99
C LEU A 76 3.02 4.19 -10.77
N LEU A 77 3.35 4.98 -11.79
CA LEU A 77 3.50 6.43 -11.68
C LEU A 77 2.30 7.19 -12.26
N CYS A 78 1.43 6.50 -13.00
CA CYS A 78 0.24 7.11 -13.58
C CYS A 78 -0.93 6.11 -13.70
N LEU A 79 -2.08 6.65 -14.11
CA LEU A 79 -3.30 5.87 -14.28
C LEU A 79 -3.17 4.83 -15.41
N GLU A 80 -2.38 5.14 -16.43
CA GLU A 80 -2.08 4.27 -17.57
C GLU A 80 -1.29 3.04 -17.13
N ASP A 81 -0.31 3.19 -16.23
CA ASP A 81 0.44 2.05 -15.67
C ASP A 81 -0.48 1.11 -14.90
N LEU A 82 -1.35 1.69 -14.05
CA LEU A 82 -2.34 0.91 -13.29
C LEU A 82 -3.33 0.20 -14.23
N ALA A 83 -3.75 0.85 -15.31
CA ALA A 83 -4.63 0.27 -16.32
C ALA A 83 -3.97 -0.91 -17.05
N ALA A 84 -2.70 -0.76 -17.41
CA ALA A 84 -1.89 -1.81 -18.01
C ALA A 84 -1.74 -3.01 -17.06
N ALA A 85 -1.38 -2.77 -15.80
CA ALA A 85 -1.26 -3.82 -14.77
C ALA A 85 -2.57 -4.59 -14.56
N LEU A 86 -3.71 -3.88 -14.56
CA LEU A 86 -5.03 -4.48 -14.41
C LEU A 86 -5.59 -5.09 -15.71
N SER A 87 -4.90 -4.92 -16.84
CA SER A 87 -5.36 -5.32 -18.18
C SER A 87 -6.75 -4.77 -18.53
N VAL A 88 -6.98 -3.47 -18.24
CA VAL A 88 -8.24 -2.78 -18.54
C VAL A 88 -7.98 -1.46 -19.28
N PRO A 89 -8.97 -0.93 -20.02
CA PRO A 89 -8.84 0.41 -20.61
C PRO A 89 -8.73 1.49 -19.53
N VAL A 90 -7.84 2.47 -19.72
CA VAL A 90 -7.64 3.59 -18.78
C VAL A 90 -8.95 4.36 -18.48
N ALA A 91 -9.86 4.43 -19.46
CA ALA A 91 -11.17 5.06 -19.31
C ALA A 91 -12.01 4.43 -18.18
N ARG A 92 -11.81 3.14 -17.88
CA ARG A 92 -12.48 2.46 -16.76
C ARG A 92 -11.98 2.95 -15.40
N LEU A 93 -10.74 3.44 -15.33
CA LEU A 93 -10.10 3.89 -14.10
C LEU A 93 -10.26 5.39 -13.84
N LYS A 94 -10.74 6.16 -14.84
CA LYS A 94 -10.84 7.62 -14.76
C LYS A 94 -11.62 8.12 -13.54
N ALA A 95 -12.63 7.37 -13.12
CA ALA A 95 -13.42 7.75 -11.94
C ALA A 95 -12.64 7.58 -10.62
N TRP A 96 -11.59 6.76 -10.57
CA TRP A 96 -10.75 6.57 -9.38
C TRP A 96 -9.64 7.61 -9.26
N GLU A 97 -9.21 8.20 -10.38
CA GLU A 97 -8.12 9.19 -10.48
C GLU A 97 -8.15 10.25 -9.36
N PRO A 98 -9.30 10.84 -8.96
CA PRO A 98 -9.33 11.88 -7.94
C PRO A 98 -8.90 11.43 -6.54
N ILE A 99 -8.94 10.13 -6.23
CA ILE A 99 -8.53 9.59 -4.93
C ILE A 99 -7.26 8.75 -4.99
N LEU A 100 -6.70 8.51 -6.18
CA LEU A 100 -5.40 7.86 -6.30
C LEU A 100 -4.30 8.91 -6.12
N GLU A 101 -3.27 8.55 -5.37
CA GLU A 101 -2.05 9.31 -5.23
C GLU A 101 -0.90 8.49 -5.80
N PHE A 102 -0.39 8.94 -6.93
CA PHE A 102 0.82 8.42 -7.55
C PHE A 102 1.99 9.25 -7.04
N ALA A 103 2.76 8.70 -6.12
CA ALA A 103 3.89 9.37 -5.51
C ALA A 103 5.19 8.61 -5.83
N TYR A 104 6.17 9.35 -6.34
CA TYR A 104 7.54 8.88 -6.44
C TYR A 104 8.25 9.15 -5.13
N TYR A 105 8.82 8.10 -4.54
CA TYR A 105 9.72 8.20 -3.40
C TYR A 105 11.09 7.81 -3.88
N SER A 106 12.08 8.69 -3.74
CA SER A 106 13.44 8.26 -4.05
C SER A 106 13.86 7.16 -3.07
N PRO A 107 14.74 6.23 -3.48
CA PRO A 107 15.20 5.14 -2.62
C PRO A 107 15.79 5.62 -1.29
N GLU A 108 16.30 6.86 -1.25
CA GLU A 108 16.88 7.49 -0.06
C GLU A 108 15.84 8.19 0.83
N SER A 109 14.56 8.21 0.44
CA SER A 109 13.50 8.91 1.16
C SER A 109 13.04 8.14 2.41
N HIS A 110 13.20 8.77 3.58
CA HIS A 110 12.68 8.25 4.85
C HIS A 110 11.16 8.42 5.03
N LEU A 111 10.49 9.19 4.16
CA LEU A 111 9.04 9.46 4.28
C LEU A 111 8.19 8.23 3.96
N ALA A 112 8.74 7.31 3.18
CA ALA A 112 8.06 6.13 2.68
C ALA A 112 9.12 5.07 2.35
N PRO A 113 9.69 4.39 3.37
CA PRO A 113 10.67 3.36 3.09
C PRO A 113 10.03 2.30 2.19
N PRO A 114 10.69 1.92 1.08
CA PRO A 114 10.16 0.89 0.20
C PRO A 114 9.97 -0.39 1.00
N LYS A 115 8.76 -0.97 0.91
CA LYS A 115 8.51 -2.28 1.50
C LYS A 115 9.14 -3.32 0.59
N ILE A 116 10.09 -4.07 1.14
CA ILE A 116 10.84 -5.09 0.43
C ILE A 116 10.19 -6.45 0.70
N ASN A 117 10.06 -7.28 -0.33
CA ASN A 117 9.67 -8.67 -0.12
C ASN A 117 10.90 -9.54 0.17
N PRO A 118 11.08 -10.09 1.39
CA PRO A 118 12.25 -10.90 1.71
C PRO A 118 12.33 -12.20 0.90
N ASN A 119 11.23 -12.64 0.30
CA ASN A 119 11.18 -13.84 -0.54
C ASN A 119 11.76 -13.64 -1.93
N THR A 120 11.82 -12.39 -2.43
CA THR A 120 12.31 -12.07 -3.78
C THR A 120 13.47 -11.08 -3.79
N ALA A 121 13.70 -10.37 -2.69
CA ALA A 121 14.76 -9.37 -2.57
C ALA A 121 16.15 -9.92 -2.90
N SER A 122 16.96 -9.11 -3.59
CA SER A 122 18.38 -9.36 -3.76
C SER A 122 19.16 -9.07 -2.47
N ILE A 123 20.42 -9.50 -2.42
CA ILE A 123 21.27 -9.20 -1.25
C ILE A 123 21.51 -7.70 -1.12
N GLU A 124 21.67 -6.99 -2.24
CA GLU A 124 21.86 -5.55 -2.29
C GLU A 124 20.61 -4.81 -1.79
N GLN A 125 19.42 -5.28 -2.17
CA GLN A 125 18.17 -4.70 -1.68
C GLN A 125 18.02 -4.89 -0.16
N LEU A 126 18.35 -6.07 0.36
CA LEU A 126 18.29 -6.34 1.80
C LEU A 126 19.28 -5.47 2.59
N THR A 127 20.50 -5.30 2.12
CA THR A 127 21.54 -4.52 2.81
C THR A 127 21.31 -3.01 2.74
N THR A 128 20.38 -2.53 1.90
CA THR A 128 19.93 -1.12 1.96
C THR A 128 19.05 -0.83 3.18
N LEU A 129 18.43 -1.85 3.78
CA LEU A 129 17.54 -1.65 4.92
C LEU A 129 18.35 -1.37 6.20
N PRO A 130 17.93 -0.37 6.99
CA PRO A 130 18.54 -0.15 8.29
C PRO A 130 18.36 -1.40 9.15
N LEU A 131 19.40 -1.76 9.91
CA LEU A 131 19.44 -2.91 10.83
C LEU A 131 19.60 -4.29 10.15
N ILE A 132 19.66 -4.35 8.82
CA ILE A 132 20.06 -5.58 8.12
C ILE A 132 21.56 -5.56 7.87
N SER A 133 22.29 -6.37 8.63
CA SER A 133 23.71 -6.64 8.36
C SER A 133 23.89 -7.60 7.18
N ASP A 134 25.08 -7.58 6.55
CA ASP A 134 25.42 -8.53 5.49
C ASP A 134 25.20 -9.99 5.90
N ASN A 135 25.49 -10.32 7.17
CA ASN A 135 25.26 -11.65 7.74
C ASN A 135 23.77 -11.99 7.79
N LEU A 136 22.93 -11.04 8.21
CA LEU A 136 21.48 -11.25 8.25
C LEU A 136 20.90 -11.35 6.84
N ALA A 137 21.36 -10.52 5.89
CA ALA A 137 20.95 -10.60 4.49
C ALA A 137 21.29 -11.97 3.87
N ALA A 138 22.51 -12.46 4.09
CA ALA A 138 22.92 -13.80 3.65
C ALA A 138 22.10 -14.90 4.34
N ALA A 139 21.78 -14.76 5.63
CA ALA A 139 20.93 -15.71 6.35
C ALA A 139 19.50 -15.75 5.80
N ILE A 140 18.92 -14.59 5.44
CA ILE A 140 17.60 -14.50 4.80
C ILE A 140 17.59 -15.29 3.49
N ILE A 141 18.55 -15.04 2.61
CA ILE A 141 18.65 -15.70 1.29
C ILE A 141 18.85 -17.20 1.45
N LYS A 142 19.83 -17.62 2.25
CA LYS A 142 20.08 -19.04 2.51
C LYS A 142 18.85 -19.73 3.08
N ASN A 143 18.17 -19.09 4.03
CA ASN A 143 17.03 -19.70 4.70
C ASN A 143 15.83 -19.88 3.76
N ARG A 144 15.52 -18.91 2.88
CA ARG A 144 14.44 -19.06 1.89
C ARG A 144 14.75 -20.09 0.80
N GLU A 145 16.03 -20.27 0.47
CA GLU A 145 16.48 -21.32 -0.47
C GLU A 145 16.39 -22.72 0.15
N GLU A 146 16.76 -22.86 1.43
CA GLU A 146 16.79 -24.16 2.12
C GLU A 146 15.43 -24.62 2.65
N GLN A 147 14.57 -23.72 3.15
CA GLN A 147 13.28 -24.09 3.76
C GLN A 147 12.06 -23.47 3.07
N GLY A 148 12.24 -22.87 1.90
CA GLY A 148 11.18 -22.24 1.12
C GLY A 148 10.78 -20.85 1.61
N LEU A 149 9.79 -20.25 0.97
CA LEU A 149 9.38 -18.86 1.20
C LEU A 149 8.88 -18.63 2.63
N PHE A 150 9.19 -17.47 3.19
CA PHE A 150 8.64 -16.99 4.45
C PHE A 150 7.14 -16.70 4.30
N LYS A 151 6.33 -17.20 5.23
CA LYS A 151 4.87 -17.04 5.17
C LYS A 151 4.39 -15.68 5.68
N ASN A 152 5.07 -15.14 6.67
CA ASN A 152 4.74 -13.89 7.33
C ASN A 152 5.89 -13.47 8.26
N ILE A 153 5.75 -12.30 8.88
CA ILE A 153 6.73 -11.73 9.81
C ILE A 153 7.02 -12.63 11.03
N VAL A 154 6.04 -13.43 11.49
CA VAL A 154 6.22 -14.35 12.63
C VAL A 154 7.07 -15.55 12.23
N ASP A 155 6.80 -16.11 11.05
CA ASP A 155 7.61 -17.19 10.45
C ASP A 155 9.04 -16.70 10.19
N PHE A 156 9.20 -15.49 9.65
CA PHE A 156 10.51 -14.85 9.44
C PHE A 156 11.29 -14.69 10.75
N LYS A 157 10.66 -14.12 11.79
CA LYS A 157 11.26 -13.98 13.12
C LYS A 157 11.71 -15.33 13.67
N GLY A 158 10.85 -16.35 13.58
CA GLY A 158 11.14 -17.68 14.12
C GLY A 158 12.28 -18.37 13.40
N ARG A 159 12.28 -18.36 12.06
CA ARG A 159 13.28 -19.04 11.23
C ARG A 159 14.66 -18.40 11.31
N LEU A 160 14.73 -17.09 11.55
CA LEU A 160 15.99 -16.34 11.68
C LEU A 160 16.39 -16.10 13.15
N SER A 161 15.62 -16.61 14.10
CA SER A 161 15.86 -16.45 15.54
C SER A 161 16.00 -14.98 15.99
N LEU A 162 15.26 -14.07 15.34
CA LEU A 162 15.27 -12.65 15.67
C LEU A 162 14.53 -12.37 16.98
N ASP A 163 15.02 -11.39 17.72
CA ASP A 163 14.38 -10.92 18.95
C ASP A 163 13.15 -10.03 18.68
N ALA A 164 12.47 -9.61 19.75
CA ALA A 164 11.26 -8.79 19.64
C ALA A 164 11.54 -7.34 19.22
N GLN A 165 12.73 -6.82 19.53
CA GLN A 165 13.13 -5.46 19.20
C GLN A 165 13.52 -5.36 17.72
N GLU A 166 14.35 -6.30 17.24
CA GLU A 166 14.76 -6.42 15.84
C GLU A 166 13.54 -6.53 14.93
N ILE A 167 12.59 -7.42 15.24
CA ILE A 167 11.41 -7.61 14.41
C ILE A 167 10.49 -6.39 14.42
N SER A 168 10.36 -5.70 15.55
CA SER A 168 9.53 -4.49 15.65
C SER A 168 10.07 -3.35 14.80
N GLN A 169 11.39 -3.31 14.58
CA GLN A 169 11.99 -2.31 13.70
C GLN A 169 11.87 -2.73 12.23
N LEU A 170 12.07 -4.02 11.94
CA LEU A 170 12.02 -4.57 10.58
C LEU A 170 10.60 -4.64 9.99
N MET A 171 9.55 -4.73 10.81
CA MET A 171 8.17 -4.93 10.33
C MET A 171 7.64 -3.81 9.43
N HIS A 172 8.21 -2.60 9.50
CA HIS A 172 7.83 -1.47 8.65
C HIS A 172 8.45 -1.54 7.25
N PHE A 173 9.52 -2.34 7.09
CA PHE A 173 10.28 -2.47 5.86
C PHE A 173 9.94 -3.73 5.06
N PHE A 174 9.28 -4.72 5.67
CA PHE A 174 8.98 -5.98 4.99
C PHE A 174 7.51 -6.12 4.58
N GLN A 175 7.32 -6.79 3.45
CA GLN A 175 6.02 -7.25 2.96
C GLN A 175 6.17 -8.69 2.47
N PHE A 176 5.39 -9.61 3.03
CA PHE A 176 5.47 -11.05 2.76
C PHE A 176 4.52 -11.46 1.65
#